data_AF-A0A0C3F8Q0-F1
#
_entry.id   AF-A0A0C3F8Q0-F1
#
_cell.length_a   1.000
_cell.length_b   1.000
_cell.length_c   1.000
_cell.angle_alpha   90.00
_cell.angle_beta   90.00
_cell.angle_gamma   90.00
#
_symmetry.space_group_name_H-M   'P 1'
#
loop_
_entity.id
_entity.type
_entity.pdbx_description
1 polymer ?
#
loop_
_entity_poly.entity_id
_entity_poly.type
_entity_poly.pdbx_seq_one_letter_code
_entity_poly.pdbx_strand_id
1 'polypeptide(L)'
;MCSILCAECGHTITNDIELLTTPVPNLLGGNYVASESQAQMICDMISITQADILRLNGEITHLNAVLDGLTHKHDALQTYTHLHTALVALIRHLPPEVLSEIFLHYNNENNISDFQLNTVPLLLGGVCSRWRAIALSTPRLWTLFALTI
;
A
#
# COMPACT_ATOMS: atom_id res chain seq x y z
N MET A 1 -30.62 14.86 2.98
CA MET A 1 -30.94 13.47 3.37
C MET A 1 -30.56 12.54 2.23
N CYS A 2 -29.37 11.94 2.30
CA CYS A 2 -29.00 10.85 1.39
C CYS A 2 -28.17 9.86 2.20
N SER A 3 -28.84 8.84 2.75
CA SER A 3 -28.20 7.76 3.49
C SER A 3 -27.72 6.73 2.47
N ILE A 4 -26.42 6.48 2.41
CA ILE A 4 -25.88 5.41 1.55
C ILE A 4 -25.85 4.15 2.39
N LEU A 5 -26.69 3.17 2.02
CA LEU A 5 -26.67 1.82 2.58
C LEU A 5 -25.64 0.99 1.80
N CYS A 6 -24.68 0.40 2.52
CA CYS A 6 -23.81 -0.60 1.91
C CYS A 6 -24.56 -1.92 1.73
N ALA A 7 -24.71 -2.39 0.49
CA ALA A 7 -25.48 -3.59 0.17
C ALA A 7 -24.86 -4.91 0.66
N GLU A 8 -23.57 -4.93 1.01
CA GLU A 8 -22.89 -6.14 1.51
C GLU A 8 -22.86 -6.26 3.04
N CYS A 9 -22.80 -5.14 3.79
CA CYS A 9 -22.72 -5.17 5.25
C CYS A 9 -23.94 -4.56 5.96
N GLY A 10 -24.89 -3.99 5.23
CA GLY A 10 -26.12 -3.39 5.78
C GLY A 10 -25.88 -2.12 6.60
N HIS A 11 -24.66 -1.57 6.58
CA HIS A 11 -24.31 -0.40 7.37
C HIS A 11 -24.74 0.89 6.65
N THR A 12 -25.47 1.73 7.38
CA THR A 12 -25.97 3.02 6.90
C THR A 12 -25.00 4.10 7.35
N ILE A 13 -24.26 4.71 6.43
CA ILE A 13 -23.42 5.86 6.75
C ILE A 13 -24.31 7.10 6.75
N THR A 14 -24.81 7.49 7.93
CA THR A 14 -25.43 8.79 8.15
C THR A 14 -24.34 9.80 8.48
N ASN A 15 -24.01 10.67 7.52
CA ASN A 15 -23.02 11.73 7.67
C ASN A 15 -23.58 13.00 8.36
N ASP A 16 -24.67 12.88 9.11
CA ASP A 16 -25.30 14.01 9.77
C ASP A 16 -24.62 14.22 11.13
N ILE A 17 -23.53 15.01 11.15
CA ILE A 17 -22.99 15.57 12.39
C ILE A 17 -23.94 16.69 12.81
N GLU A 18 -25.01 16.34 13.55
CA GLU A 18 -25.79 17.33 14.30
C GLU A 18 -24.95 17.81 15.48
N LEU A 19 -24.22 18.91 15.29
CA LEU A 19 -23.46 19.54 16.36
C LEU A 19 -24.47 20.12 17.36
N LEU A 20 -24.57 19.52 18.55
CA LEU A 20 -25.47 20.03 19.59
C LEU A 20 -25.15 21.50 19.87
N THR A 21 -26.17 22.36 19.77
CA THR A 21 -26.06 23.77 20.17
C THR A 21 -25.84 23.88 21.67
N THR A 22 -24.78 24.60 22.05
CA THR A 22 -24.42 24.84 23.45
C THR A 22 -25.58 25.46 24.25
N PRO A 23 -25.89 24.95 25.45
CA PRO A 23 -26.92 25.52 26.32
C PRO A 23 -26.51 26.88 26.92
N VAL A 24 -25.24 27.27 26.81
CA VAL A 24 -24.67 28.49 27.39
C VAL A 24 -23.85 29.30 26.37
N PRO A 25 -24.47 29.81 25.28
CA PRO A 25 -23.74 30.53 24.22
C PRO A 25 -23.02 31.78 24.74
N ASN A 26 -23.56 32.44 25.76
CA ASN A 26 -23.00 33.66 26.33
C ASN A 26 -21.71 33.44 27.16
N LEU A 27 -21.37 32.20 27.49
CA LEU A 27 -20.16 31.85 28.24
C LEU A 27 -18.99 31.47 27.33
N LEU A 28 -19.24 31.24 26.03
CA LEU A 28 -18.20 30.93 25.07
C LEU A 28 -17.46 32.21 24.68
N GLY A 29 -16.25 32.41 25.24
CA GLY A 29 -15.36 33.54 24.92
C GLY A 29 -15.53 34.78 25.79
N GLY A 30 -16.31 34.72 26.89
CA GLY A 30 -16.50 35.83 27.83
C GLY A 30 -15.79 35.63 29.19
N ASN A 31 -15.61 36.70 29.96
CA ASN A 31 -15.00 36.68 31.31
C ASN A 31 -16.01 36.33 32.44
N TYR A 32 -17.17 35.75 32.11
CA TYR A 32 -18.21 35.45 33.09
C TYR A 32 -17.99 34.07 33.75
N VAL A 33 -18.20 34.00 35.06
CA VAL A 33 -18.17 32.74 35.82
C VAL A 33 -19.52 32.04 35.70
N ALA A 34 -19.51 30.73 35.39
CA ALA A 34 -20.72 29.92 35.29
C ALA A 34 -21.42 29.77 36.66
N SER A 35 -22.75 29.87 36.68
CA SER A 35 -23.54 29.48 37.85
C SER A 35 -23.49 27.96 38.08
N GLU A 36 -23.84 27.49 39.28
CA GLU A 36 -23.87 26.06 39.62
C GLU A 36 -24.79 25.25 38.67
N SER A 37 -25.93 25.82 38.29
CA SER A 37 -26.84 25.23 37.29
C SER A 37 -26.26 25.19 35.88
N GLN A 38 -25.51 26.23 35.47
CA GLN A 38 -24.83 26.27 34.17
C GLN A 38 -23.67 25.29 34.13
N ALA A 39 -22.91 25.18 35.23
CA ALA A 39 -21.84 24.20 35.37
C ALA A 39 -22.38 22.77 35.22
N GLN A 40 -23.53 22.45 35.83
CA GLN A 40 -24.17 21.15 35.66
C GLN A 40 -24.59 20.89 34.22
N MET A 41 -25.23 21.85 33.54
CA MET A 41 -25.61 21.71 32.13
C MET A 41 -24.40 21.47 31.22
N ILE A 42 -23.27 22.15 31.49
CA ILE A 42 -22.01 21.96 30.76
C ILE A 42 -21.48 20.54 31.01
N CYS A 43 -21.47 20.06 32.26
CA CYS A 43 -21.02 18.71 32.60
C CYS A 43 -21.87 17.61 31.94
N ASP A 44 -23.20 17.76 31.92
CA ASP A 44 -24.11 16.82 31.27
C ASP A 44 -23.86 16.78 29.75
N MET A 45 -23.71 17.95 29.14
CA MET A 45 -23.38 18.11 27.72
C MET A 45 -22.02 17.49 27.35
N ILE A 46 -21.01 17.68 28.20
CA ILE A 46 -19.69 17.04 28.05
C ILE A 46 -19.84 15.52 28.12
N SER A 47 -20.61 15.01 29.08
CA SER A 47 -20.80 13.57 29.28
C SER A 47 -21.49 12.92 28.08
N ILE A 48 -22.51 13.56 27.52
CA ILE A 48 -23.20 13.11 26.29
C ILE A 48 -22.22 13.09 25.11
N THR A 49 -21.49 14.20 24.90
CA THR A 49 -20.53 14.31 23.80
C THR A 49 -19.40 13.28 23.92
N GLN A 50 -18.93 13.02 25.14
CA GLN A 50 -17.92 11.99 25.40
C GLN A 50 -18.44 10.59 25.08
N ALA A 51 -19.70 10.28 25.42
CA ALA A 51 -20.31 9.00 25.07
C ALA A 51 -20.42 8.81 23.55
N ASP A 52 -20.77 9.86 22.80
CA ASP A 52 -20.81 9.82 21.33
C ASP A 52 -19.42 9.63 20.71
N ILE A 53 -18.40 10.31 21.23
CA ILE A 53 -17.01 10.11 20.80
C ILE A 53 -16.59 8.65 21.01
N LEU A 54 -16.91 8.06 22.16
CA LEU A 54 -16.58 6.66 22.44
C LEU A 54 -17.29 5.70 21.48
N ARG A 55 -18.57 5.97 21.16
CA ARG A 55 -19.32 5.21 20.16
C ARG A 55 -18.64 5.26 18.79
N LEU A 56 -18.33 6.47 18.30
CA LEU A 56 -17.67 6.66 17.01
C LEU A 56 -16.28 6.00 16.96
N ASN A 57 -15.49 6.09 18.03
CA ASN A 57 -14.21 5.39 18.11
C ASN A 57 -14.36 3.86 18.02
N GLY A 58 -15.43 3.31 18.59
CA GLY A 58 -15.78 1.90 18.45
C GLY A 58 -16.09 1.51 17.00
N GLU A 59 -16.90 2.31 16.31
CA GLU A 59 -17.23 2.11 14.88
C GLU A 59 -15.99 2.21 13.99
N ILE A 60 -15.12 3.21 14.23
CA ILE A 60 -13.84 3.36 13.54
C ILE A 60 -12.97 2.13 13.74
N THR A 61 -12.85 1.66 15.00
CA THR A 61 -12.04 0.48 15.32
C THR A 61 -12.57 -0.76 14.60
N HIS A 62 -13.89 -0.94 14.57
CA HIS A 62 -14.53 -2.06 13.88
C HIS A 62 -14.28 -2.01 12.36
N LEU A 63 -14.52 -0.87 11.73
CA LEU A 63 -14.33 -0.70 10.29
C LEU A 63 -12.87 -0.87 9.88
N ASN A 64 -11.92 -0.36 10.68
CA ASN A 64 -10.50 -0.59 10.46
C ASN A 64 -10.15 -2.08 10.53
N ALA A 65 -10.68 -2.83 11.49
CA ALA A 65 -10.45 -4.27 11.57
C ALA A 65 -10.99 -5.04 10.36
N VAL A 66 -12.16 -4.62 9.83
CA VAL A 66 -12.72 -5.19 8.59
C VAL A 66 -11.82 -4.85 7.39
N LEU A 67 -11.38 -3.60 7.29
CA LEU A 67 -10.49 -3.14 6.23
C LEU A 67 -9.15 -3.90 6.25
N ASP A 68 -8.58 -4.10 7.43
CA ASP A 68 -7.35 -4.87 7.62
C ASP A 68 -7.51 -6.31 7.13
N GLY A 69 -8.62 -6.97 7.48
CA GLY A 69 -8.93 -8.32 7.03
C GLY A 69 -9.09 -8.43 5.51
N LEU A 70 -9.77 -7.47 4.89
CA LEU A 70 -9.93 -7.42 3.43
C LEU A 70 -8.60 -7.16 2.72
N THR A 71 -7.78 -6.25 3.25
CA THR A 71 -6.46 -5.91 2.70
C THR A 71 -5.54 -7.12 2.77
N HIS A 72 -5.50 -7.84 3.89
CA HIS A 72 -4.72 -9.08 4.00
C HIS A 72 -5.19 -10.12 2.97
N LYS A 73 -6.49 -10.29 2.77
CA LYS A 73 -7.03 -11.23 1.78
C LYS A 73 -6.64 -10.82 0.35
N HIS A 74 -6.74 -9.53 0.04
CA HIS A 74 -6.31 -8.96 -1.22
C HIS A 74 -4.83 -9.27 -1.49
N ASP A 75 -3.95 -8.97 -0.53
CA ASP A 75 -2.51 -9.15 -0.70
C ASP A 75 -2.13 -10.63 -0.88
N ALA A 76 -2.82 -11.54 -0.17
CA ALA A 76 -2.64 -12.97 -0.35
C ALA A 76 -3.04 -13.43 -1.77
N LEU A 77 -4.17 -12.95 -2.28
CA LEU A 77 -4.66 -13.28 -3.63
C LEU A 77 -3.80 -12.64 -4.74
N GLN A 78 -3.32 -11.41 -4.52
CA GLN A 78 -2.39 -10.75 -5.41
C GLN A 78 -1.07 -11.52 -5.48
N THR A 79 -0.53 -11.95 -4.34
CA THR A 79 0.66 -12.79 -4.28
C THR A 79 0.45 -14.12 -5.02
N TYR A 80 -0.67 -14.80 -4.77
CA TYR A 80 -1.03 -16.03 -5.47
C TYR A 80 -1.07 -15.82 -7.00
N THR A 81 -1.76 -14.76 -7.45
CA THR A 81 -1.88 -14.42 -8.87
C THR A 81 -0.51 -14.13 -9.48
N HIS A 82 0.33 -13.34 -8.81
CA HIS A 82 1.67 -13.02 -9.28
C HIS A 82 2.53 -14.27 -9.51
N LEU A 83 2.52 -15.20 -8.55
CA LEU A 83 3.25 -16.47 -8.68
C LEU A 83 2.78 -17.29 -9.89
N HIS A 84 1.48 -17.35 -10.14
CA HIS A 84 0.92 -18.11 -11.26
C HIS A 84 1.16 -17.42 -12.61
N THR A 85 1.02 -16.09 -12.67
CA THR A 85 1.38 -15.31 -13.86
C THR A 85 2.86 -15.49 -14.19
N ALA A 86 3.73 -15.53 -13.19
CA ALA A 86 5.15 -15.79 -13.39
C ALA A 86 5.40 -17.19 -13.99
N LEU A 87 4.61 -18.21 -13.62
CA LEU A 87 4.73 -19.57 -14.18
C LEU A 87 4.41 -19.62 -15.68
N VAL A 88 3.42 -18.85 -16.13
CA VAL A 88 3.00 -18.80 -17.55
C VAL A 88 3.70 -17.70 -18.35
N ALA A 89 4.61 -16.95 -17.73
CA ALA A 89 5.31 -15.86 -18.39
C ALA A 89 6.09 -16.37 -19.61
N LEU A 90 5.88 -15.74 -20.76
CA LEU A 90 6.46 -16.16 -22.04
C LEU A 90 7.98 -16.31 -22.00
N ILE A 91 8.66 -15.48 -21.21
CA ILE A 91 10.12 -15.52 -21.04
C ILE A 91 10.62 -16.85 -20.46
N ARG A 92 9.78 -17.60 -19.74
CA ARG A 92 10.09 -18.95 -19.26
C ARG A 92 10.03 -20.01 -20.36
N HIS A 93 9.34 -19.72 -21.46
CA HIS A 93 9.17 -20.62 -22.61
C HIS A 93 10.11 -20.31 -23.78
N LEU A 94 10.77 -19.16 -23.80
CA LEU A 94 11.73 -18.83 -24.86
C LEU A 94 12.87 -19.84 -24.90
N PRO A 95 13.32 -20.32 -26.07
CA PRO A 95 14.53 -21.12 -26.17
C PRO A 95 15.77 -20.40 -25.59
N PRO A 96 16.76 -21.14 -25.05
CA PRO A 96 18.01 -20.55 -24.55
C PRO A 96 18.69 -19.62 -25.54
N GLU A 97 18.65 -19.94 -26.83
CA GLU A 97 19.27 -19.19 -27.92
C GLU A 97 18.63 -17.81 -28.07
N VAL A 98 17.29 -17.75 -28.07
CA VAL A 98 16.54 -16.49 -28.15
C VAL A 98 16.82 -15.62 -26.92
N LEU A 99 16.85 -16.24 -25.73
CA LEU A 99 17.15 -15.51 -24.50
C LEU A 99 18.59 -14.98 -24.48
N SER A 100 19.54 -15.75 -25.01
CA SER A 100 20.94 -15.33 -25.13
C SER A 100 21.11 -14.14 -26.08
N GLU A 101 20.36 -14.10 -27.18
CA GLU A 101 20.40 -12.98 -28.11
C GLU A 101 19.78 -11.72 -27.48
N ILE A 102 18.67 -11.86 -26.74
CA ILE A 102 18.10 -10.75 -25.95
C ILE A 102 19.12 -10.21 -24.95
N PHE A 103 19.85 -11.08 -24.24
CA PHE A 103 20.90 -10.67 -23.30
C PHE A 103 22.02 -9.90 -24.00
N LEU A 104 22.41 -10.33 -25.19
CA LEU A 104 23.46 -9.68 -25.98
C LEU A 104 23.02 -8.30 -26.47
N HIS A 105 21.79 -8.15 -26.94
CA HIS A 105 21.22 -6.85 -27.28
C HIS A 105 21.21 -5.92 -26.08
N TYR A 106 20.72 -6.38 -24.93
CA TYR A 106 20.72 -5.61 -23.68
C TYR A 106 22.15 -5.21 -23.26
N ASN A 107 23.11 -6.13 -23.35
CA ASN A 107 24.51 -5.85 -23.05
C ASN A 107 25.11 -4.77 -23.98
N ASN A 108 24.80 -4.81 -25.28
CA ASN A 108 25.32 -3.83 -26.24
C ASN A 108 24.70 -2.43 -26.03
N GLU A 109 23.41 -2.36 -25.71
CA GLU A 109 22.71 -1.09 -25.44
C GLU A 109 23.14 -0.43 -24.13
N ASN A 110 23.59 -1.19 -23.13
CA ASN A 110 23.97 -0.66 -21.82
C ASN A 110 25.49 -0.46 -21.65
N ASN A 111 26.31 -0.89 -22.62
CA ASN A 111 27.77 -0.65 -22.65
C ASN A 111 28.14 0.73 -23.26
N ILE A 112 27.35 1.78 -22.98
CA ILE A 112 27.56 3.13 -23.55
C ILE A 112 28.75 3.88 -22.89
N SER A 113 29.50 3.26 -21.97
CA SER A 113 30.62 3.89 -21.29
C SER A 113 31.87 3.01 -21.33
N ASP A 114 32.86 3.41 -22.13
CA ASP A 114 34.21 2.82 -22.24
C ASP A 114 34.99 2.73 -20.90
N PHE A 115 34.43 3.28 -19.81
CA PHE A 115 35.08 3.36 -18.50
C PHE A 115 34.26 2.75 -17.35
N GLN A 116 33.07 2.20 -17.60
CA GLN A 116 32.26 1.57 -16.56
C GLN A 116 32.34 0.04 -16.62
N LEU A 117 32.55 -0.55 -15.45
CA LEU A 117 32.53 -1.99 -15.19
C LEU A 117 31.29 -2.63 -15.84
N ASN A 118 31.48 -3.49 -16.84
CA ASN A 118 30.37 -4.24 -17.43
C ASN A 118 29.82 -5.25 -16.41
N THR A 119 28.76 -4.84 -15.71
CA THR A 119 28.07 -5.64 -14.69
C THR A 119 26.84 -6.35 -15.27
N VAL A 120 26.52 -6.15 -16.55
CA VAL A 120 25.32 -6.71 -17.19
C VAL A 120 25.24 -8.23 -17.07
N PRO A 121 26.30 -9.02 -17.33
CA PRO A 121 26.23 -10.48 -17.18
C PRO A 121 25.91 -10.91 -15.74
N LEU A 122 26.42 -10.16 -14.75
CA LEU A 122 26.16 -10.40 -13.33
C LEU A 122 24.73 -10.03 -12.94
N LEU A 123 24.21 -8.90 -13.45
CA LEU A 123 22.82 -8.46 -13.26
C LEU A 123 21.84 -9.48 -13.83
N LEU A 124 22.05 -9.93 -15.06
CA LEU A 124 21.24 -10.97 -15.70
C LEU A 124 21.30 -12.29 -14.92
N GLY A 125 22.49 -12.65 -14.43
CA GLY A 125 22.70 -13.79 -13.54
C GLY A 125 22.03 -13.66 -12.16
N GLY A 126 21.64 -12.46 -11.74
CA GLY A 126 20.90 -12.21 -10.50
C GLY A 126 19.41 -12.54 -10.57
N VAL A 127 18.83 -12.57 -11.77
CA VAL A 127 17.36 -12.67 -11.96
C VAL A 127 16.80 -14.04 -11.55
N CYS A 128 17.33 -15.13 -12.11
CA CYS A 128 16.98 -16.49 -11.72
C CYS A 128 18.06 -17.51 -12.12
N SER A 129 17.95 -18.74 -11.62
CA SER A 129 18.91 -19.82 -11.91
C SER A 129 19.04 -20.12 -13.41
N ARG A 130 17.93 -20.08 -14.15
CA ARG A 130 17.92 -20.31 -15.60
C ARG A 130 18.63 -19.21 -16.38
N TRP A 131 18.40 -17.94 -16.03
CA TRP A 131 19.09 -16.82 -16.65
C TRP A 131 20.59 -16.87 -16.37
N ARG A 132 20.97 -17.20 -15.13
CA ARG A 132 22.37 -17.43 -14.76
C ARG A 132 23.03 -18.52 -15.59
N ALA A 133 22.37 -19.68 -15.75
CA ALA A 133 22.89 -20.76 -16.56
C ALA A 133 23.11 -20.31 -18.02
N ILE A 134 22.11 -19.65 -18.62
CA ILE A 134 22.20 -19.15 -20.00
C ILE A 134 23.30 -18.08 -20.14
N ALA A 135 23.39 -17.14 -19.20
CA ALA A 135 24.42 -16.11 -19.21
C ALA A 135 25.83 -16.70 -19.11
N LEU A 136 26.05 -17.68 -18.22
CA LEU A 136 27.33 -18.40 -18.11
C LEU A 136 27.66 -19.22 -19.35
N SER A 137 26.65 -19.82 -19.99
CA SER A 137 26.80 -20.58 -21.23
C SER A 137 26.88 -19.71 -22.50
N THR A 138 26.88 -18.39 -22.37
CA THR A 138 26.97 -17.44 -23.51
C THR A 138 28.28 -16.65 -23.43
N PRO A 139 29.41 -17.17 -23.97
CA PRO A 139 30.72 -16.52 -23.87
C PRO A 139 30.77 -15.08 -24.39
N ARG A 140 29.94 -14.76 -25.39
CA ARG A 140 29.82 -13.41 -25.99
C ARG A 140 29.41 -12.33 -24.98
N LEU A 141 28.76 -12.69 -23.85
CA LEU A 141 28.41 -11.75 -22.79
C LEU A 141 29.62 -11.35 -21.93
N TRP A 142 30.68 -12.15 -21.92
CA TRP A 142 31.85 -12.01 -21.04
C TRP A 142 33.09 -11.52 -21.78
N THR A 143 32.94 -10.98 -22.99
CA THR A 143 34.07 -10.47 -23.79
C THR A 143 34.71 -9.23 -23.16
N LEU A 144 33.97 -8.49 -22.34
CA LEU A 144 34.42 -7.33 -21.56
C LEU A 144 33.81 -7.41 -20.16
N PHE A 145 34.62 -7.65 -19.14
CA PHE A 145 34.26 -7.47 -17.73
C PHE A 145 35.52 -7.08 -16.95
N ALA A 146 35.39 -6.16 -15.98
CA ALA A 146 36.51 -5.69 -15.18
C ALA A 146 36.47 -6.31 -13.78
N LEU A 147 37.61 -6.83 -13.34
CA LEU A 147 37.85 -7.33 -11.99
C LEU A 147 38.38 -6.16 -11.14
N THR A 148 37.54 -5.60 -10.28
CA THR A 148 38.01 -4.72 -9.21
C THR A 148 38.57 -5.61 -8.09
N ILE A 149 39.89 -5.64 -7.95
CA ILE A 149 40.61 -6.31 -6.84
C ILE A 149 40.87 -5.29 -5.74
#